data_AF-A0A924DJB1-F1
#
_entry.id   AF-A0A924DJB1-F1
#
_cell.length_a   1.000
_cell.length_b   1.000
_cell.length_c   1.000
_cell.angle_alpha   90.00
_cell.angle_beta   90.00
_cell.angle_gamma   90.00
#
_symmetry.space_group_name_H-M   'P 1'
#
loop_
_entity.id
_entity.type
_entity.pdbx_description
1 polymer ?
#
loop_
_entity_poly.entity_id
_entity_poly.type
_entity_poly.pdbx_seq_one_letter_code
_entity_poly.pdbx_strand_id
1 'polypeptide(L)'
;MTFLKNIQFTHLIKIDGCLKEFNFRKSNGSLETIFTVDTIDSKGTRIVFNMHDEGKFWKINQRELPLWIIQNEEQLNASIKKELAIQEIYFVRPDSGTPSQLHRFFSMFGIS
;
A
#
# COMPACT_ATOMS: atom_id res chain seq x y z
N MET A 1 -19.39 -4.04 -14.36
CA MET A 1 -18.41 -5.07 -13.99
C MET A 1 -17.44 -4.43 -13.01
N THR A 2 -17.43 -4.86 -11.75
CA THR A 2 -16.48 -4.37 -10.73
C THR A 2 -15.12 -4.97 -11.03
N PHE A 3 -14.16 -4.15 -11.45
CA PHE A 3 -12.83 -4.60 -11.79
C PHE A 3 -12.11 -5.06 -10.51
N LEU A 4 -11.98 -6.37 -10.32
CA LEU A 4 -11.27 -6.97 -9.19
C LEU A 4 -9.76 -6.82 -9.43
N LYS A 5 -9.18 -5.77 -8.86
CA LYS A 5 -7.77 -5.44 -8.99
C LYS A 5 -6.98 -6.03 -7.84
N ASN A 6 -6.08 -6.96 -8.18
CA ASN A 6 -5.03 -7.40 -7.26
C ASN A 6 -4.07 -6.23 -7.11
N ILE A 7 -3.88 -5.75 -5.88
CA ILE A 7 -2.95 -4.67 -5.58
C ILE A 7 -1.93 -5.21 -4.60
N GLN A 8 -0.65 -5.05 -4.94
CA GLN A 8 0.45 -5.38 -4.07
C GLN A 8 1.51 -4.31 -4.19
N PHE A 9 1.96 -3.79 -3.05
CA PHE A 9 2.99 -2.76 -2.99
C PHE A 9 3.72 -2.82 -1.65
N THR A 10 4.88 -2.17 -1.61
CA THR A 10 5.72 -2.06 -0.42
C THR A 10 5.89 -0.59 -0.06
N HIS A 11 5.80 -0.27 1.23
CA HIS A 11 6.10 1.07 1.73
C HIS A 11 7.07 1.03 2.91
N LEU A 12 8.01 1.97 2.94
CA LEU A 12 8.96 2.14 4.03
C LEU A 12 8.50 3.27 4.94
N ILE A 13 8.33 2.98 6.23
CA ILE A 13 7.94 3.95 7.24
C ILE A 13 9.06 4.08 8.27
N LYS A 14 9.44 5.32 8.61
CA LYS A 14 10.42 5.58 9.66
C LYS A 14 9.74 5.50 11.03
N ILE A 15 10.16 4.55 11.85
CA ILE A 15 9.63 4.26 13.18
C ILE A 15 10.81 4.16 14.14
N ASP A 16 10.81 4.98 15.20
CA ASP A 16 11.86 5.02 16.22
C ASP A 16 13.29 5.16 15.63
N GLY A 17 13.42 5.91 14.53
CA GLY A 17 14.70 6.13 13.86
C GLY A 17 15.09 5.06 12.83
N CYS A 18 14.38 3.93 12.75
CA CYS A 18 14.62 2.86 11.79
C CYS A 18 13.59 2.87 10.66
N LEU A 19 14.01 2.54 9.43
CA LEU A 19 13.06 2.26 8.35
C LEU A 19 12.50 0.86 8.51
N LYS A 20 11.17 0.74 8.54
CA LYS A 20 10.44 -0.53 8.57
C LYS A 20 9.69 -0.71 7.27
N GLU A 21 9.78 -1.92 6.73
CA GLU A 21 9.08 -2.31 5.52
C GLU A 21 7.69 -2.85 5.86
N PHE A 22 6.69 -2.34 5.14
CA PHE A 22 5.32 -2.83 5.19
C PHE A 22 4.90 -3.28 3.79
N ASN A 23 4.53 -4.54 3.69
CA ASN A 23 4.11 -5.18 2.45
C ASN A 23 2.60 -5.32 2.43
N PHE A 24 1.94 -4.60 1.54
CA PHE A 24 0.49 -4.52 1.41
C PHE A 24 0.01 -5.42 0.29
N ARG A 25 -1.08 -6.15 0.52
CA ARG A 25 -1.75 -7.01 -0.47
C ARG A 25 -3.25 -6.87 -0.34
N LYS A 26 -3.94 -6.58 -1.42
CA LYS A 26 -5.40 -6.67 -1.54
C LYS A 26 -5.75 -7.80 -2.50
N SER A 27 -6.46 -8.79 -1.98
CA SER A 27 -6.89 -9.96 -2.77
C SER A 27 -8.18 -9.69 -3.53
N ASN A 28 -8.34 -10.36 -4.67
CA ASN A 28 -9.53 -10.31 -5.51
C ASN A 28 -10.69 -11.20 -5.02
N GLY A 29 -10.50 -11.96 -3.94
CA GLY A 29 -11.43 -13.02 -3.52
C GLY A 29 -12.56 -12.57 -2.60
N SER A 30 -12.49 -11.36 -2.04
CA SER A 30 -13.49 -10.84 -1.09
C SER A 30 -14.18 -9.60 -1.65
N LEU A 31 -15.52 -9.52 -1.47
CA LEU A 31 -16.27 -8.27 -1.66
C LEU A 31 -15.84 -7.20 -0.65
N GLU A 32 -15.24 -7.61 0.46
CA GLU A 32 -14.69 -6.70 1.46
C GLU A 32 -13.39 -6.08 0.95
N THR A 33 -13.34 -4.75 0.95
CA THR A 33 -12.15 -3.94 0.72
C THR A 33 -11.19 -4.10 1.90
N ILE A 34 -10.40 -5.18 1.88
CA ILE A 34 -9.39 -5.51 2.89
C ILE A 34 -7.99 -5.47 2.27
N PHE A 35 -7.07 -4.80 2.95
CA PHE A 35 -5.63 -4.98 2.74
C PHE A 35 -5.04 -5.84 3.85
N THR A 36 -4.33 -6.89 3.48
CA THR A 36 -3.40 -7.59 4.36
C THR A 36 -2.05 -6.89 4.33
N VAL A 37 -1.52 -6.59 5.49
CA VAL A 37 -0.24 -5.92 5.70
C VAL A 37 0.70 -6.89 6.41
N ASP A 38 1.93 -6.98 5.92
CA ASP A 38 2.95 -7.92 6.36
C ASP A 38 4.25 -7.16 6.64
N THR A 39 4.81 -7.35 7.83
CA THR A 39 6.01 -6.65 8.29
C THR A 39 6.80 -7.56 9.24
N ILE A 40 7.99 -7.12 9.64
CA ILE A 40 8.84 -7.79 10.62
C ILE A 40 9.10 -6.88 11.83
N ASP A 41 9.09 -7.47 13.02
CA ASP A 41 9.54 -6.79 14.23
C ASP A 41 11.07 -6.68 14.30
N SER A 42 11.60 -6.06 15.36
CA SER A 42 13.05 -5.94 15.57
C SER A 42 13.75 -7.28 15.86
N LYS A 43 13.00 -8.34 16.17
CA LYS A 43 13.50 -9.69 16.43
C LYS A 43 13.43 -10.59 15.19
N GLY A 44 12.92 -10.07 14.07
CA GLY A 44 12.68 -10.84 12.85
C GLY A 44 11.37 -11.65 12.87
N THR A 45 10.53 -11.49 13.89
CA THR A 45 9.20 -12.10 13.94
C THR A 45 8.31 -11.44 12.90
N ARG A 46 7.68 -12.24 12.06
CA ARG A 46 6.70 -11.77 11.08
C ARG A 46 5.40 -11.37 11.78
N ILE A 47 4.91 -10.17 11.48
CA ILE A 47 3.62 -9.65 11.94
C ILE A 47 2.74 -9.44 10.71
N VAL A 48 1.56 -10.05 10.73
CA VAL A 48 0.56 -9.94 9.66
C VAL A 48 -0.75 -9.44 10.25
N PHE A 49 -1.30 -8.39 9.66
CA PHE A 49 -2.54 -7.77 10.09
C PHE A 49 -3.39 -7.28 8.93
N ASN A 50 -4.65 -6.95 9.21
CA ASN A 50 -5.58 -6.48 8.20
C ASN A 50 -5.98 -5.02 8.44
N MET A 51 -6.10 -4.27 7.35
CA MET A 51 -6.72 -2.97 7.31
C MET A 51 -8.02 -3.03 6.51
N HIS A 52 -9.10 -2.52 7.11
CA HIS A 52 -10.43 -2.47 6.52
C HIS A 52 -10.77 -1.05 6.08
N ASP A 53 -11.49 -0.94 4.98
CA ASP A 53 -12.03 0.33 4.52
C ASP A 53 -13.29 0.72 5.32
N GLU A 54 -13.22 1.82 6.06
CA GLU A 54 -14.38 2.44 6.71
C GLU A 54 -14.99 3.56 5.85
N GLY A 55 -14.76 3.53 4.53
CA GLY A 55 -15.29 4.46 3.52
C GLY A 55 -14.49 5.76 3.40
N LYS A 56 -13.94 6.28 4.50
CA LYS A 56 -13.03 7.45 4.46
C LYS A 56 -11.60 7.12 4.84
N PHE A 57 -11.38 6.08 5.64
CA PHE A 57 -10.08 5.74 6.19
C PHE A 57 -9.91 4.22 6.20
N TRP A 58 -8.67 3.79 6.01
CA TRP A 58 -8.27 2.42 6.23
C TRP A 58 -7.88 2.27 7.70
N LYS A 59 -8.52 1.36 8.43
CA LYS A 59 -8.25 1.12 9.85
C LYS A 59 -7.83 -0.30 10.15
N ILE A 60 -6.99 -0.45 11.17
CA ILE A 60 -6.57 -1.73 11.71
C ILE A 60 -7.76 -2.35 12.48
N ASN A 61 -8.09 -3.60 12.15
CA ASN A 61 -9.21 -4.33 12.78
C ASN A 61 -8.73 -5.45 13.74
N GLN A 62 -7.55 -5.32 14.35
CA GLN A 62 -6.97 -6.33 15.24
C GLN A 62 -6.61 -5.74 16.60
N ARG A 63 -6.88 -6.51 17.66
CA ARG A 63 -6.79 -6.04 19.06
C ARG A 63 -5.42 -6.24 19.73
N GLU A 64 -4.48 -6.93 19.08
CA GLU A 64 -3.19 -7.30 19.67
C GLU A 64 -2.03 -7.01 18.70
N LEU A 65 -1.83 -5.74 18.37
CA LEU A 65 -0.67 -5.31 17.60
C LEU A 65 0.30 -4.50 18.44
N PRO A 66 1.61 -4.57 18.14
CA PRO A 66 2.59 -3.69 18.75
C PRO A 66 2.20 -2.22 18.64
N LEU A 67 2.46 -1.46 19.70
CA LEU A 67 2.09 -0.04 19.79
C LEU A 67 2.64 0.79 18.63
N TRP A 68 3.86 0.48 18.17
CA TRP A 68 4.47 1.17 17.04
C TRP A 68 3.72 0.98 15.71
N ILE A 69 2.95 -0.09 15.55
CA ILE A 69 2.06 -0.26 14.38
C ILE A 69 0.82 0.62 14.57
N ILE A 70 0.18 0.54 15.74
CA ILE A 70 -1.05 1.28 16.06
C ILE A 70 -0.83 2.79 15.94
N GLN A 71 0.28 3.30 16.49
CA GLN A 71 0.65 4.72 16.43
C GLN A 71 0.93 5.22 15.01
N ASN A 72 1.21 4.32 14.07
CA ASN A 72 1.48 4.66 12.66
C ASN A 72 0.32 4.28 11.72
N GLU A 73 -0.87 3.98 12.26
CA GLU A 73 -2.07 3.65 11.46
C GLU A 73 -2.37 4.72 10.39
N GLU A 74 -2.26 6.01 10.75
CA GLU A 74 -2.52 7.10 9.82
C GLU A 74 -1.57 7.07 8.61
N GLN A 75 -0.29 6.74 8.83
CA GLN A 75 0.70 6.62 7.76
C GLN A 75 0.38 5.43 6.86
N LEU A 76 0.00 4.28 7.44
CA LEU A 76 -0.42 3.10 6.68
C LEU A 76 -1.65 3.40 5.81
N ASN A 77 -2.64 4.09 6.37
CA ASN A 77 -3.81 4.56 5.63
C ASN A 77 -3.43 5.50 4.48
N ALA A 78 -2.49 6.44 4.71
CA ALA A 78 -2.00 7.32 3.67
C ALA A 78 -1.27 6.55 2.55
N SER A 79 -0.48 5.53 2.90
CA SER A 79 0.17 4.66 1.92
C SER A 79 -0.83 3.95 1.02
N ILE A 80 -1.88 3.37 1.61
CA ILE A 80 -2.95 2.70 0.84
C ILE A 80 -3.66 3.70 -0.09
N LYS A 81 -4.10 4.86 0.43
CA LYS A 81 -4.78 5.86 -0.39
C LYS A 81 -3.93 6.37 -1.55
N LYS A 82 -2.64 6.63 -1.30
CA LYS A 82 -1.71 7.05 -2.33
C LYS A 82 -1.58 6.00 -3.43
N GLU A 83 -1.43 4.74 -3.05
CA GLU A 83 -1.35 3.65 -4.03
C GLU A 83 -2.65 3.51 -4.82
N LEU A 84 -3.81 3.55 -4.17
CA LEU A 84 -5.10 3.49 -4.87
C LEU A 84 -5.25 4.64 -5.88
N ALA A 85 -4.88 5.87 -5.51
CA ALA A 85 -4.94 7.02 -6.42
C ALA A 85 -3.98 6.86 -7.63
N ILE A 86 -2.77 6.35 -7.40
CA ILE A 86 -1.81 6.00 -8.45
C ILE A 86 -2.44 4.97 -9.41
N GLN A 87 -3.00 3.91 -8.84
CA GLN A 87 -3.62 2.82 -9.56
C GLN A 87 -4.88 3.24 -10.33
N GLU A 88 -5.59 4.29 -9.91
CA GLU A 88 -6.67 4.91 -10.68
C GLU A 88 -6.14 5.73 -11.86
N ILE A 89 -5.12 6.57 -11.63
CA ILE A 89 -4.51 7.41 -12.68
C ILE A 89 -4.01 6.57 -13.86
N TYR A 90 -3.29 5.48 -13.58
CA TYR A 90 -2.67 4.64 -14.61
C TYR A 90 -3.66 3.75 -15.38
N PHE A 91 -4.84 3.48 -14.85
CA PHE A 91 -5.77 2.49 -15.43
C PHE A 91 -7.10 3.09 -15.93
N VAL A 92 -7.45 4.31 -15.53
CA VAL A 92 -8.71 4.98 -15.96
C VAL A 92 -8.49 5.95 -17.12
N ARG A 93 -7.24 6.31 -17.48
CA ARG A 93 -6.94 7.20 -18.62
C ARG A 93 -6.08 6.50 -19.67
N PRO A 94 -6.68 5.84 -20.67
CA PRO A 94 -5.92 5.22 -21.76
C PRO A 94 -5.40 6.23 -22.78
N ASP A 95 -6.11 7.36 -23.01
CA ASP A 95 -5.84 8.22 -24.16
C ASP A 95 -5.69 9.71 -23.80
N SER A 96 -4.45 10.13 -23.54
CA SER A 96 -3.98 11.47 -23.96
C SER A 96 -2.45 11.53 -24.00
N GLY A 97 -1.89 10.88 -25.02
CA GLY A 97 -0.69 11.31 -25.75
C GLY A 97 0.43 12.03 -25.00
N THR A 98 0.82 11.58 -23.82
CA THR A 98 2.00 12.09 -23.11
C THR A 98 2.94 10.92 -22.85
N PRO A 99 4.26 11.05 -23.13
CA PRO A 99 5.21 9.97 -22.91
C PRO A 99 5.12 9.52 -21.46
N SER A 100 5.00 8.21 -21.24
CA SER A 100 4.77 7.64 -19.92
C SER A 100 5.79 8.22 -18.93
N GLN A 101 5.31 8.65 -17.75
CA GLN A 101 6.21 9.14 -16.70
C GLN A 101 7.25 8.07 -16.30
N LEU A 102 6.93 6.80 -16.54
CA LEU A 102 7.84 5.67 -16.42
C LEU A 102 9.00 5.76 -17.42
N HIS A 103 8.76 6.10 -18.70
CA HIS A 103 9.83 6.31 -19.68
C HIS A 103 10.75 7.46 -19.26
N ARG A 104 10.20 8.55 -18.70
CA ARG A 104 11.02 9.63 -18.12
C ARG A 104 11.87 9.13 -16.95
N PHE A 105 11.30 8.32 -16.07
CA PHE A 105 12.01 7.75 -14.92
C PHE A 105 13.17 6.84 -15.39
N PHE A 106 12.91 5.89 -16.29
CA PHE A 106 13.94 4.99 -16.82
C PHE A 106 15.00 5.70 -17.68
N SER A 107 14.61 6.71 -18.47
CA SER A 107 15.57 7.54 -19.23
C SER A 107 16.53 8.33 -18.32
N MET A 108 16.09 8.68 -17.11
CA MET A 108 16.93 9.38 -16.14
C MET A 108 18.01 8.47 -15.54
N PHE A 109 17.78 7.15 -15.55
CA PHE A 109 18.73 6.14 -15.12
C PHE A 109 19.46 5.44 -16.29
N GLY A 110 19.30 5.95 -17.52
CA GLY A 110 19.97 5.40 -18.70
C GLY A 110 19.52 4.00 -19.09
N ILE A 111 18.33 3.58 -18.67
CA ILE A 111 17.76 2.27 -19.02
C ILE A 111 16.75 2.52 -20.14
N SER A 112 17.09 2.08 -21.35
CA SER A 112 16.26 2.15 -22.56
C SER A 112 15.85 0.76 -23.01
#